data_AF-A0A1F9BJC6-F1
#
_entry.id   AF-A0A1F9BJC6-F1
#
_cell.length_a   1.000
_cell.length_b   1.000
_cell.length_c   1.000
_cell.angle_alpha   90.00
_cell.angle_beta   90.00
_cell.angle_gamma   90.00
#
_symmetry.space_group_name_H-M   'P 1'
#
loop_
_entity.id
_entity.type
_entity.pdbx_description
1 polymer ?
#
loop_
_entity_poly.entity_id
_entity_poly.type
_entity_poly.pdbx_seq_one_letter_code
_entity_poly.pdbx_strand_id
1 'polypeptide(L)'
;MEAARLKARSGVPHTIVYRRGVCCDEYELPNYDNEAEAEAEVHWQRHLQHLQTFPEEFKNNKHLVWIENINEPDKERPEWLAKFSFHTALKAMAAGYSYAAFSWASGTPEPYAWEGPEMENFLRVAAQYPDRIAIALHEYDYWHPTLRDSYPSFVGRFERLFEVCDAKGISRPTVLITEFGWPGIPPAEEMMQADNVPWADGLYAGYPQVKGAALWDPRGDMSEHVAALTTYSLQNYFAIPRE
;
A
#
# COMPACT_ATOMS: atom_id res chain seq x y z
N MET A 1 18.13 -8.51 4.35
CA MET A 1 16.68 -8.70 4.64
C MET A 1 16.26 -10.07 4.17
N GLU A 2 15.61 -10.85 5.03
CA GLU A 2 15.12 -12.20 4.71
C GLU A 2 14.06 -12.20 3.58
N ALA A 3 13.14 -11.24 3.57
CA ALA A 3 12.11 -11.10 2.54
C ALA A 3 12.68 -10.96 1.11
N ALA A 4 13.73 -10.14 0.94
CA ALA A 4 14.38 -9.98 -0.36
C ALA A 4 15.05 -11.29 -0.85
N ARG A 5 15.62 -12.08 0.08
CA ARG A 5 16.19 -13.40 -0.23
C ARG A 5 15.10 -14.40 -0.61
N LEU A 6 13.97 -14.40 0.12
CA LEU A 6 12.81 -15.24 -0.18
C LEU A 6 12.28 -14.95 -1.59
N LYS A 7 12.10 -13.66 -1.92
CA LYS A 7 11.70 -13.23 -3.26
C LYS A 7 12.67 -13.70 -4.34
N ALA A 8 13.97 -13.51 -4.14
CA ALA A 8 14.97 -13.94 -5.10
C ALA A 8 15.04 -15.46 -5.31
N ARG A 9 14.72 -16.26 -4.28
CA ARG A 9 14.89 -17.73 -4.32
C ARG A 9 13.63 -18.52 -4.69
N SER A 10 12.44 -18.00 -4.35
CA SER A 10 11.20 -18.76 -4.45
C SER A 10 10.67 -18.96 -5.87
N GLY A 11 11.07 -18.11 -6.83
CA GLY A 11 10.53 -18.15 -8.20
C GLY A 11 9.07 -17.71 -8.32
N VAL A 12 8.47 -17.23 -7.21
CA VAL A 12 7.11 -16.69 -7.17
C VAL A 12 7.17 -15.16 -7.24
N PRO A 13 6.25 -14.47 -7.93
CA PRO A 13 6.14 -13.02 -7.84
C PRO A 13 5.83 -12.59 -6.39
N HIS A 14 6.73 -11.85 -5.75
CA HIS A 14 6.51 -11.26 -4.43
C HIS A 14 6.42 -9.75 -4.50
N THR A 15 5.53 -9.17 -3.71
CA THR A 15 5.51 -7.73 -3.43
C THR A 15 6.15 -7.49 -2.07
N ILE A 16 7.21 -6.68 -2.03
CA ILE A 16 7.87 -6.31 -0.77
C ILE A 16 7.66 -4.82 -0.59
N VAL A 17 7.02 -4.44 0.51
CA VAL A 17 6.90 -3.04 0.93
C VAL A 17 7.79 -2.83 2.14
N TYR A 18 8.50 -1.71 2.16
CA TYR A 18 9.24 -1.23 3.32
C TYR A 18 8.69 0.13 3.70
N ARG A 19 8.15 0.21 4.92
CA ARG A 19 7.89 1.46 5.62
C ARG A 19 8.78 1.56 6.84
N ARG A 20 9.33 2.74 7.08
CA ARG A 20 9.90 3.08 8.39
C ARG A 20 8.79 3.69 9.23
N GLY A 21 8.53 3.10 10.39
CA GLY A 21 7.61 3.66 11.37
C GLY A 21 8.06 3.26 12.76
N VAL A 22 8.47 4.24 13.57
CA VAL A 22 8.28 4.21 15.01
C VAL A 22 7.24 5.29 15.24
N CYS A 23 6.12 4.99 15.92
CA CYS A 23 5.10 6.02 16.13
C CYS A 23 5.77 7.32 16.54
N CYS A 24 5.32 8.38 15.90
CA CYS A 24 5.53 9.72 16.36
C CYS A 24 6.98 10.23 16.12
N ASP A 25 7.70 9.71 15.11
CA ASP A 25 9.03 10.18 14.70
C ASP A 25 9.02 11.09 13.45
N GLU A 26 10.16 11.70 13.16
CA GLU A 26 10.34 12.64 12.04
C GLU A 26 10.23 12.01 10.64
N TYR A 27 9.98 10.71 10.53
CA TYR A 27 9.85 9.98 9.26
C TYR A 27 8.40 9.68 8.90
N GLU A 28 7.47 9.77 9.85
CA GLU A 28 6.10 9.26 9.65
C GLU A 28 5.23 10.21 8.81
N LEU A 29 5.34 11.53 9.06
CA LEU A 29 4.52 12.54 8.41
C LEU A 29 5.37 13.69 7.85
N PRO A 30 4.99 14.25 6.68
CA PRO A 30 5.62 15.44 6.17
C PRO A 30 5.20 16.70 6.95
N ASN A 31 6.02 17.75 6.87
CA ASN A 31 5.63 19.07 7.38
C ASN A 31 4.69 19.78 6.39
N TYR A 32 3.40 19.79 6.71
CA TYR A 32 2.36 20.40 5.88
C TYR A 32 2.37 21.95 5.84
N ASP A 33 3.19 22.62 6.66
CA ASP A 33 3.38 24.07 6.58
C ASP A 33 4.34 24.47 5.46
N ASN A 34 5.10 23.51 4.91
CA ASN A 34 5.98 23.72 3.77
C ASN A 34 5.21 23.57 2.44
N GLU A 35 5.77 24.17 1.39
CA GLU A 35 5.35 23.88 0.02
C GLU A 35 5.61 22.40 -0.32
N ALA A 36 4.62 21.74 -0.93
CA ALA A 36 4.62 20.28 -1.13
C ALA A 36 5.86 19.75 -1.87
N GLU A 37 6.35 20.47 -2.89
CA GLU A 37 7.55 20.11 -3.63
C GLU A 37 8.82 20.21 -2.77
N ALA A 38 8.95 21.29 -2.00
CA ALA A 38 10.09 21.50 -1.12
C ALA A 38 10.11 20.46 0.01
N GLU A 39 8.93 20.16 0.58
CA GLU A 39 8.81 19.12 1.59
C GLU A 39 9.09 17.73 1.04
N ALA A 40 8.70 17.43 -0.20
CA ALA A 40 9.04 16.17 -0.85
C ALA A 40 10.55 15.95 -0.95
N GLU A 41 11.33 17.01 -1.19
CA GLU A 41 12.80 16.93 -1.15
C GLU A 41 13.29 16.61 0.26
N VAL A 42 12.91 17.41 1.25
CA VAL A 42 13.39 17.26 2.63
C VAL A 42 12.99 15.89 3.21
N HIS A 43 11.76 15.45 2.94
CA HIS A 43 11.23 14.18 3.43
C HIS A 43 11.88 12.97 2.75
N TRP A 44 12.08 13.03 1.43
CA TRP A 44 12.78 11.98 0.71
C TRP A 44 14.25 11.87 1.14
N GLN A 45 14.95 12.99 1.34
CA GLN A 45 16.35 12.96 1.79
C GLN A 45 16.51 12.29 3.15
N ARG A 46 15.60 12.56 4.10
CA ARG A 46 15.55 11.85 5.39
C ARG A 46 15.47 10.33 5.19
N HIS A 47 14.53 9.87 4.36
CA HIS A 47 14.37 8.45 4.04
C HIS A 47 15.59 7.86 3.34
N LEU A 48 16.15 8.58 2.36
CA LEU A 48 17.30 8.12 1.60
C LEU A 48 18.53 7.95 2.49
N GLN A 49 18.80 8.88 3.41
CA GLN A 49 19.89 8.76 4.38
C GLN A 49 19.76 7.50 5.22
N HIS A 50 18.55 7.19 5.68
CA HIS A 50 18.28 5.95 6.41
C HIS A 50 18.50 4.70 5.54
N LEU A 51 17.94 4.67 4.32
CA LEU A 51 18.10 3.55 3.39
C LEU A 51 19.58 3.30 3.01
N GLN A 52 20.43 4.33 3.06
CA GLN A 52 21.87 4.19 2.85
C GLN A 52 22.60 3.45 3.99
N THR A 53 22.01 3.40 5.18
CA THR A 53 22.54 2.61 6.32
C THR A 53 22.33 1.11 6.15
N PHE A 54 21.47 0.69 5.21
CA PHE A 54 21.15 -0.72 5.02
C PHE A 54 22.33 -1.48 4.42
N PRO A 55 22.46 -2.79 4.74
CA PRO A 55 23.52 -3.63 4.17
C PRO A 55 23.55 -3.61 2.64
N GLU A 56 24.72 -3.84 2.03
CA GLU A 56 24.92 -3.83 0.58
C GLU A 56 23.94 -4.75 -0.17
N GLU A 57 23.59 -5.88 0.45
CA GLU A 57 22.60 -6.81 -0.07
C GLU A 57 21.25 -6.14 -0.34
N PHE A 58 20.78 -5.26 0.57
CA PHE A 58 19.55 -4.51 0.34
C PHE A 58 19.72 -3.52 -0.80
N LYS A 59 20.82 -2.75 -0.79
CA LYS A 59 21.10 -1.73 -1.81
C LYS A 59 21.20 -2.32 -3.22
N ASN A 60 21.72 -3.55 -3.35
CA ASN A 60 21.77 -4.30 -4.61
C ASN A 60 20.39 -4.81 -5.07
N ASN A 61 19.44 -4.96 -4.15
CA ASN A 61 18.08 -5.46 -4.40
C ASN A 61 17.00 -4.39 -4.24
N LYS A 62 17.37 -3.10 -4.18
CA LYS A 62 16.42 -2.00 -3.93
C LYS A 62 15.28 -1.89 -4.94
N HIS A 63 15.50 -2.35 -6.16
CA HIS A 63 14.50 -2.42 -7.23
C HIS A 63 13.38 -3.45 -6.95
N LEU A 64 13.57 -4.33 -5.97
CA LEU A 64 12.58 -5.33 -5.57
C LEU A 64 11.62 -4.84 -4.48
N VAL A 65 11.86 -3.65 -3.93
CA VAL A 65 11.19 -3.11 -2.74
C VAL A 65 10.46 -1.81 -3.08
N TRP A 66 9.20 -1.74 -2.66
CA TRP A 66 8.40 -0.53 -2.67
C TRP A 66 8.66 0.25 -1.39
N ILE A 67 8.98 1.53 -1.52
CA ILE A 67 9.15 2.42 -0.37
C ILE A 67 7.82 3.13 -0.13
N GLU A 68 7.23 2.86 1.02
CA GLU A 68 6.14 3.63 1.59
C GLU A 68 6.76 4.53 2.66
N ASN A 69 6.73 5.84 2.43
CA ASN A 69 7.49 6.78 3.26
C ASN A 69 6.63 7.61 4.21
N ILE A 70 5.31 7.55 4.10
CA ILE A 70 4.37 8.26 4.97
C ILE A 70 3.33 7.27 5.48
N ASN A 71 2.75 7.53 6.64
CA ASN A 71 1.72 6.71 7.26
C ASN A 71 0.51 7.56 7.62
N GLU A 72 -0.69 7.16 7.22
CA GLU A 72 -1.96 7.78 7.60
C GLU A 72 -1.95 9.33 7.57
N PRO A 73 -1.63 9.94 6.41
CA PRO A 73 -1.44 11.38 6.30
C PRO A 73 -2.75 12.19 6.50
N ASP A 74 -2.63 13.51 6.63
CA ASP A 74 -3.77 14.43 6.76
C ASP A 74 -4.74 14.33 5.57
N LYS A 75 -5.89 13.70 5.81
CA LYS A 75 -6.94 13.46 4.82
C LYS A 75 -7.62 14.72 4.28
N GLU A 76 -7.49 15.84 4.98
CA GLU A 76 -8.08 17.12 4.57
C GLU A 76 -7.19 17.86 3.56
N ARG A 77 -6.00 17.32 3.22
CA ARG A 77 -5.04 17.95 2.29
C ARG A 77 -4.69 17.08 1.07
N PRO A 78 -5.67 16.49 0.36
CA PRO A 78 -5.39 15.53 -0.71
C PRO A 78 -4.59 16.12 -1.89
N GLU A 79 -4.87 17.37 -2.28
CA GLU A 79 -4.17 18.03 -3.39
C GLU A 79 -2.72 18.40 -3.03
N TRP A 80 -2.46 18.78 -1.78
CA TRP A 80 -1.10 19.00 -1.29
C TRP A 80 -0.34 17.67 -1.30
N LEU A 81 -0.97 16.59 -0.81
CA LEU A 81 -0.38 15.26 -0.77
C LEU A 81 -0.09 14.73 -2.17
N ALA A 82 -0.97 14.97 -3.14
CA ALA A 82 -0.76 14.59 -4.53
C ALA A 82 0.50 15.24 -5.12
N LYS A 83 0.71 16.55 -4.90
CA LYS A 83 1.95 17.25 -5.29
C LYS A 83 3.17 16.65 -4.60
N PHE A 84 3.10 16.49 -3.28
CA PHE A 84 4.18 15.92 -2.49
C PHE A 84 4.57 14.52 -3.01
N SER A 85 3.58 13.67 -3.27
CA SER A 85 3.77 12.29 -3.71
C SER A 85 4.26 12.21 -5.16
N PHE A 86 3.83 13.12 -6.03
CA PHE A 86 4.38 13.28 -7.38
C PHE A 86 5.89 13.54 -7.32
N HIS A 87 6.32 14.55 -6.56
CA HIS A 87 7.74 14.90 -6.48
C HIS A 87 8.55 13.81 -5.75
N THR A 88 7.97 13.17 -4.72
CA THR A 88 8.60 12.03 -4.03
C THR A 88 8.79 10.83 -4.97
N ALA A 89 7.78 10.49 -5.78
CA ALA A 89 7.84 9.39 -6.73
C ALA A 89 8.99 9.57 -7.73
N LEU A 90 9.14 10.78 -8.29
CA LEU A 90 10.23 11.08 -9.23
C LEU A 90 11.61 10.89 -8.59
N LYS A 91 11.77 11.35 -7.33
CA LYS A 91 13.03 11.20 -6.58
C LYS A 91 13.32 9.74 -6.23
N ALA A 92 12.32 9.00 -5.77
CA ALA A 92 12.43 7.58 -5.47
C ALA A 92 12.83 6.78 -6.72
N MET A 93 12.19 7.06 -7.86
CA MET A 93 12.50 6.41 -9.13
C MET A 93 13.92 6.72 -9.61
N ALA A 94 14.35 7.99 -9.52
CA ALA A 94 15.70 8.42 -9.86
C ALA A 94 16.76 7.76 -8.96
N ALA A 95 16.43 7.51 -7.69
CA ALA A 95 17.27 6.77 -6.75
C ALA A 95 17.22 5.24 -6.94
N GLY A 96 16.38 4.73 -7.86
CA GLY A 96 16.28 3.31 -8.19
C GLY A 96 15.33 2.49 -7.31
N TYR A 97 14.44 3.16 -6.57
CA TYR A 97 13.38 2.53 -5.76
C TYR A 97 12.04 2.54 -6.49
N SER A 98 11.12 1.68 -6.09
CA SER A 98 9.68 1.85 -6.36
C SER A 98 9.03 2.59 -5.20
N TYR A 99 7.92 3.28 -5.45
CA TYR A 99 7.27 4.17 -4.49
C TYR A 99 5.80 3.81 -4.31
N ALA A 100 5.33 3.80 -3.05
CA ALA A 100 3.94 3.58 -2.69
C ALA A 100 3.41 4.79 -1.90
N ALA A 101 2.42 5.48 -2.46
CA ALA A 101 1.72 6.61 -1.83
C ALA A 101 0.26 6.22 -1.60
N PHE A 102 -0.48 6.57 -0.58
CA PHE A 102 -0.22 7.57 0.44
C PHE A 102 -0.26 6.92 1.83
N SER A 103 -0.52 5.62 1.91
CA SER A 103 -0.77 4.89 3.16
C SER A 103 -1.99 5.45 3.88
N TRP A 104 -3.06 5.72 3.14
CA TRP A 104 -4.26 6.33 3.74
C TRP A 104 -4.89 5.41 4.79
N ALA A 105 -5.22 5.99 5.96
CA ALA A 105 -5.93 5.28 7.02
C ALA A 105 -7.24 4.68 6.50
N SER A 106 -7.71 3.59 7.11
CA SER A 106 -8.95 2.97 6.67
C SER A 106 -10.15 3.93 6.83
N GLY A 107 -11.05 3.89 5.85
CA GLY A 107 -12.12 4.89 5.70
C GLY A 107 -11.68 6.25 5.14
N THR A 108 -10.38 6.48 4.89
CA THR A 108 -9.84 7.73 4.30
C THR A 108 -8.97 7.46 3.04
N PRO A 109 -8.90 8.37 2.07
CA PRO A 109 -9.53 9.66 2.06
C PRO A 109 -10.99 9.53 1.63
N GLU A 110 -11.75 10.62 1.76
CA GLU A 110 -13.11 10.68 1.25
C GLU A 110 -13.14 10.51 -0.28
N PRO A 111 -14.22 9.99 -0.89
CA PRO A 111 -14.28 9.73 -2.33
C PRO A 111 -13.88 10.90 -3.22
N TYR A 112 -14.19 12.15 -2.82
CA TYR A 112 -13.88 13.35 -3.58
C TYR A 112 -12.36 13.65 -3.67
N ALA A 113 -11.56 13.12 -2.74
CA ALA A 113 -10.12 13.37 -2.70
C ALA A 113 -9.38 12.83 -3.93
N TRP A 114 -9.99 11.88 -4.66
CA TRP A 114 -9.43 11.33 -5.89
C TRP A 114 -9.65 12.22 -7.12
N GLU A 115 -10.52 13.22 -7.03
CA GLU A 115 -11.06 13.90 -8.23
C GLU A 115 -10.32 15.19 -8.59
N GLY A 116 -9.52 15.73 -7.67
CA GLY A 116 -8.82 17.00 -7.81
C GLY A 116 -7.74 17.02 -8.90
N PRO A 117 -7.38 18.20 -9.43
CA PRO A 117 -6.45 18.32 -10.56
C PRO A 117 -5.05 17.80 -10.25
N GLU A 118 -4.55 17.99 -9.04
CA GLU A 118 -3.20 17.54 -8.66
C GLU A 118 -3.18 16.04 -8.38
N MET A 119 -4.24 15.52 -7.77
CA MET A 119 -4.45 14.09 -7.67
C MET A 119 -4.52 13.45 -9.06
N GLU A 120 -5.26 14.04 -10.00
CA GLU A 120 -5.29 13.57 -11.39
C GLU A 120 -3.89 13.54 -12.02
N ASN A 121 -3.09 14.59 -11.84
CA ASN A 121 -1.71 14.63 -12.32
C ASN A 121 -0.88 13.48 -11.74
N PHE A 122 -0.99 13.22 -10.44
CA PHE A 122 -0.28 12.13 -9.79
C PHE A 122 -0.75 10.77 -10.31
N LEU A 123 -2.06 10.54 -10.42
CA LEU A 123 -2.65 9.30 -10.92
C LEU A 123 -2.22 9.01 -12.36
N ARG A 124 -2.10 10.04 -13.22
CA ARG A 124 -1.57 9.88 -14.59
C ARG A 124 -0.13 9.36 -14.58
N VAL A 125 0.71 9.84 -13.67
CA VAL A 125 2.09 9.34 -13.55
C VAL A 125 2.11 7.93 -12.95
N ALA A 126 1.29 7.64 -11.94
CA ALA A 126 1.18 6.30 -11.38
C ALA A 126 0.75 5.27 -12.44
N ALA A 127 -0.21 5.63 -13.30
CA ALA A 127 -0.67 4.83 -14.42
C ALA A 127 0.40 4.59 -15.50
N GLN A 128 1.32 5.55 -15.71
CA GLN A 128 2.43 5.41 -16.67
C GLN A 128 3.53 4.48 -16.16
N TYR A 129 3.67 4.34 -14.84
CA TYR A 129 4.73 3.54 -14.23
C TYR A 129 4.17 2.51 -13.21
N PRO A 130 3.29 1.57 -13.64
CA PRO A 130 2.59 0.66 -12.72
C PRO A 130 3.52 -0.30 -11.96
N ASP A 131 4.76 -0.49 -12.42
CA ASP A 131 5.76 -1.32 -11.72
C ASP A 131 6.70 -0.51 -10.81
N ARG A 132 6.54 0.81 -10.79
CA ARG A 132 7.39 1.73 -10.02
C ARG A 132 6.61 2.66 -9.11
N ILE A 133 5.33 2.89 -9.36
CA ILE A 133 4.46 3.75 -8.55
C ILE A 133 3.16 3.00 -8.27
N ALA A 134 2.78 2.97 -6.99
CA ALA A 134 1.58 2.32 -6.51
C ALA A 134 0.82 3.23 -5.55
N ILE A 135 -0.48 2.94 -5.42
CA ILE A 135 -1.34 3.53 -4.41
C ILE A 135 -1.43 2.59 -3.19
N ALA A 136 -0.90 3.00 -2.04
CA ALA A 136 -1.02 2.33 -0.77
C ALA A 136 -2.28 2.75 0.00
N LEU A 137 -3.03 1.78 0.49
CA LEU A 137 -4.25 1.95 1.29
C LEU A 137 -4.22 1.03 2.52
N HIS A 138 -4.81 1.49 3.61
CA HIS A 138 -5.15 0.64 4.75
C HIS A 138 -6.64 0.25 4.68
N GLU A 139 -6.96 -1.01 4.97
CA GLU A 139 -8.32 -1.54 4.94
C GLU A 139 -8.62 -2.37 6.20
N TYR A 140 -9.35 -1.76 7.14
CA TYR A 140 -9.65 -2.33 8.45
C TYR A 140 -11.15 -2.41 8.67
N ASP A 141 -11.64 -3.52 9.19
CA ASP A 141 -12.91 -3.49 9.89
C ASP A 141 -12.71 -3.02 11.34
N TYR A 142 -13.35 -1.91 11.69
CA TYR A 142 -13.27 -1.38 13.04
C TYR A 142 -14.37 -1.88 13.98
N TRP A 143 -15.57 -2.19 13.45
CA TRP A 143 -16.76 -2.38 14.29
C TRP A 143 -17.79 -3.37 13.74
N HIS A 144 -17.60 -3.91 12.53
CA HIS A 144 -18.57 -4.80 11.93
C HIS A 144 -18.31 -6.25 12.33
N PRO A 145 -19.29 -7.15 12.13
CA PRO A 145 -19.10 -8.56 12.44
C PRO A 145 -18.05 -9.24 11.54
N THR A 146 -17.89 -8.78 10.31
CA THR A 146 -16.99 -9.38 9.31
C THR A 146 -16.32 -8.32 8.44
N LEU A 147 -15.22 -8.67 7.77
CA LEU A 147 -14.60 -7.77 6.77
C LEU A 147 -15.56 -7.44 5.61
N ARG A 148 -16.38 -8.40 5.21
CA ARG A 148 -17.39 -8.22 4.16
C ARG A 148 -18.41 -7.14 4.51
N ASP A 149 -18.82 -7.05 5.77
CA ASP A 149 -19.79 -6.04 6.22
C ASP A 149 -19.23 -4.61 6.18
N SER A 150 -17.90 -4.48 6.10
CA SER A 150 -17.20 -3.20 6.00
C SER A 150 -17.10 -2.66 4.55
N TYR A 151 -17.48 -3.47 3.56
CA TYR A 151 -17.46 -3.11 2.15
C TYR A 151 -18.61 -2.17 1.75
N PRO A 152 -18.39 -1.18 0.85
CA PRO A 152 -17.10 -0.82 0.24
C PRO A 152 -16.33 0.25 1.02
N SER A 153 -16.82 0.66 2.19
CA SER A 153 -16.39 1.89 2.87
C SER A 153 -15.05 1.77 3.59
N PHE A 154 -14.69 0.58 4.08
CA PHE A 154 -13.44 0.31 4.80
C PHE A 154 -12.56 -0.72 4.10
N VAL A 155 -13.17 -1.73 3.47
CA VAL A 155 -12.54 -2.72 2.57
C VAL A 155 -13.11 -2.56 1.15
N GLY A 156 -12.26 -2.60 0.12
CA GLY A 156 -12.68 -2.45 -1.29
C GLY A 156 -12.60 -1.01 -1.84
N ARG A 157 -11.94 -0.10 -1.12
CA ARG A 157 -12.01 1.35 -1.40
C ARG A 157 -11.23 1.75 -2.64
N PHE A 158 -10.29 0.90 -3.05
CA PHE A 158 -9.59 1.04 -4.32
C PHE A 158 -10.55 1.07 -5.52
N GLU A 159 -11.75 0.51 -5.41
CA GLU A 159 -12.73 0.55 -6.50
C GLU A 159 -13.14 1.98 -6.84
N ARG A 160 -13.31 2.86 -5.85
CA ARG A 160 -13.61 4.27 -6.10
C ARG A 160 -12.48 4.98 -6.84
N LEU A 161 -11.24 4.69 -6.46
CA LEU A 161 -10.05 5.17 -7.18
C LEU A 161 -10.08 4.71 -8.65
N PHE A 162 -10.42 3.44 -8.89
CA PHE A 162 -10.52 2.89 -10.24
C PHE A 162 -11.64 3.53 -11.06
N GLU A 163 -12.83 3.73 -10.48
CA GLU A 163 -13.92 4.45 -11.13
C GLU A 163 -13.51 5.86 -11.57
N VAL A 164 -12.78 6.58 -10.72
CA VAL A 164 -12.29 7.94 -11.04
C VAL A 164 -11.26 7.90 -12.17
N CYS A 165 -10.34 6.93 -12.15
CA CYS A 165 -9.39 6.72 -13.24
C CYS A 165 -10.10 6.39 -14.55
N ASP A 166 -11.05 5.45 -14.53
CA ASP A 166 -11.82 5.03 -15.70
C ASP A 166 -12.60 6.22 -16.30
N ALA A 167 -13.27 7.02 -15.45
CA ALA A 167 -14.02 8.20 -15.87
C ALA A 167 -13.14 9.29 -16.50
N LYS A 168 -11.86 9.36 -16.11
CA LYS A 168 -10.87 10.33 -16.63
C LYS A 168 -10.00 9.75 -17.76
N GLY A 169 -10.24 8.52 -18.20
CA GLY A 169 -9.44 7.83 -19.21
C GLY A 169 -7.99 7.58 -18.77
N ILE A 170 -7.78 7.34 -17.48
CA ILE A 170 -6.49 7.01 -16.87
C ILE A 170 -6.48 5.50 -16.63
N SER A 171 -5.44 4.80 -17.08
CA SER A 171 -5.28 3.38 -16.74
C SER A 171 -5.24 3.21 -15.22
N ARG A 172 -5.97 2.21 -14.69
CA ARG A 172 -6.02 1.94 -13.25
C ARG A 172 -4.60 1.74 -12.70
N PRO A 173 -4.16 2.50 -11.67
CA PRO A 173 -2.82 2.38 -11.11
C PRO A 173 -2.68 1.08 -10.31
N THR A 174 -1.44 0.66 -10.04
CA THR A 174 -1.19 -0.42 -9.08
C THR A 174 -1.64 -0.01 -7.68
N VAL A 175 -2.24 -0.93 -6.94
CA VAL A 175 -2.68 -0.75 -5.56
C VAL A 175 -1.99 -1.77 -4.65
N LEU A 176 -1.59 -1.31 -3.47
CA LEU A 176 -1.03 -2.12 -2.39
C LEU A 176 -1.91 -1.91 -1.16
N ILE A 177 -2.46 -2.98 -0.59
CA ILE A 177 -3.15 -2.88 0.70
C ILE A 177 -2.08 -3.11 1.78
N THR A 178 -1.48 -2.04 2.28
CA THR A 178 -0.26 -2.13 3.11
C THR A 178 -0.55 -2.33 4.58
N GLU A 179 -1.81 -2.17 4.98
CA GLU A 179 -2.36 -2.67 6.22
C GLU A 179 -3.77 -3.20 6.01
N PHE A 180 -4.07 -4.37 6.55
CA PHE A 180 -5.32 -5.07 6.35
C PHE A 180 -5.75 -5.83 7.60
N GLY A 181 -7.04 -5.81 7.92
CA GLY A 181 -7.63 -6.69 8.93
C GLY A 181 -8.47 -5.93 9.95
N TRP A 182 -8.04 -5.94 11.21
CA TRP A 182 -8.79 -5.42 12.36
C TRP A 182 -7.89 -4.60 13.28
N PRO A 183 -8.45 -3.67 14.10
CA PRO A 183 -7.71 -2.95 15.14
C PRO A 183 -6.96 -3.87 16.11
N GLY A 184 -7.48 -5.09 16.32
CA GLY A 184 -6.76 -6.18 16.95
C GLY A 184 -7.10 -7.47 16.21
N ILE A 185 -6.09 -8.15 15.69
CA ILE A 185 -6.30 -9.34 14.88
C ILE A 185 -7.00 -10.45 15.69
N PRO A 186 -8.14 -10.98 15.20
CA PRO A 186 -8.89 -12.05 15.87
C PRO A 186 -8.12 -13.37 15.82
N PRO A 187 -8.54 -14.42 16.54
CA PRO A 187 -7.94 -15.76 16.39
C PRO A 187 -7.91 -16.23 14.94
N ALA A 188 -6.89 -17.01 14.57
CA ALA A 188 -6.69 -17.43 13.18
C ALA A 188 -7.90 -18.20 12.59
N GLU A 189 -8.62 -18.95 13.41
CA GLU A 189 -9.85 -19.64 13.00
C GLU A 189 -10.96 -18.67 12.58
N GLU A 190 -11.16 -17.59 13.34
CA GLU A 190 -12.16 -16.55 13.04
C GLU A 190 -11.76 -15.74 11.80
N MET A 191 -10.48 -15.36 11.71
CA MET A 191 -9.92 -14.70 10.53
C MET A 191 -10.17 -15.49 9.23
N MET A 192 -10.19 -16.82 9.30
CA MET A 192 -10.36 -17.73 8.16
C MET A 192 -11.81 -18.12 7.87
N GLN A 193 -12.79 -17.52 8.55
CA GLN A 193 -14.19 -17.67 8.19
C GLN A 193 -14.50 -17.03 6.82
N ALA A 194 -15.51 -17.56 6.12
CA ALA A 194 -15.77 -17.25 4.71
C ALA A 194 -15.91 -15.75 4.40
N ASP A 195 -16.53 -14.97 5.27
CA ASP A 195 -16.78 -13.53 5.07
C ASP A 195 -15.61 -12.63 5.55
N ASN A 196 -14.47 -13.22 5.92
CA ASN A 196 -13.24 -12.52 6.34
C ASN A 196 -12.14 -12.63 5.27
N VAL A 197 -10.99 -13.25 5.59
CA VAL A 197 -9.84 -13.36 4.67
C VAL A 197 -10.23 -13.99 3.32
N PRO A 198 -10.96 -15.13 3.26
CA PRO A 198 -11.33 -15.73 1.99
C PRO A 198 -12.17 -14.82 1.09
N TRP A 199 -13.11 -14.06 1.66
CA TRP A 199 -13.91 -13.10 0.90
C TRP A 199 -13.07 -11.93 0.38
N ALA A 200 -12.23 -11.33 1.24
CA ALA A 200 -11.35 -10.22 0.85
C ALA A 200 -10.33 -10.65 -0.21
N ASP A 201 -9.75 -11.85 -0.07
CA ASP A 201 -8.85 -12.45 -1.05
C ASP A 201 -9.55 -12.62 -2.42
N GLY A 202 -10.79 -13.11 -2.42
CA GLY A 202 -11.62 -13.18 -3.63
C GLY A 202 -11.93 -11.80 -4.25
N LEU A 203 -12.18 -10.78 -3.43
CA LEU A 203 -12.37 -9.41 -3.88
C LEU A 203 -11.10 -8.88 -4.56
N TYR A 204 -9.95 -8.95 -3.88
CA TYR A 204 -8.69 -8.41 -4.38
C TYR A 204 -8.20 -9.16 -5.63
N ALA A 205 -8.33 -10.49 -5.67
CA ALA A 205 -7.94 -11.30 -6.82
C ALA A 205 -8.73 -10.97 -8.10
N GLY A 206 -9.90 -10.33 -7.98
CA GLY A 206 -10.67 -9.81 -9.11
C GLY A 206 -9.98 -8.65 -9.84
N TYR A 207 -8.92 -8.06 -9.27
CA TYR A 207 -8.27 -6.87 -9.79
C TYR A 207 -6.75 -7.08 -9.97
N PRO A 208 -6.24 -7.22 -11.21
CA PRO A 208 -4.80 -7.44 -11.44
C PRO A 208 -3.92 -6.27 -10.98
N GLN A 209 -4.52 -5.11 -10.74
CA GLN A 209 -3.85 -3.94 -10.18
C GLN A 209 -3.55 -4.08 -8.68
N VAL A 210 -4.29 -4.91 -7.93
CA VAL A 210 -4.06 -5.12 -6.50
C VAL A 210 -2.99 -6.20 -6.33
N LYS A 211 -1.77 -5.79 -5.97
CA LYS A 211 -0.59 -6.70 -5.91
C LYS A 211 -0.41 -7.43 -4.58
N GLY A 212 -1.33 -7.25 -3.63
CA GLY A 212 -1.36 -7.96 -2.36
C GLY A 212 -1.92 -7.14 -1.21
N ALA A 213 -2.16 -7.82 -0.09
CA ALA A 213 -2.56 -7.26 1.18
C ALA A 213 -1.64 -7.73 2.31
N ALA A 214 -1.30 -6.83 3.23
CA ALA A 214 -0.46 -7.12 4.38
C ALA A 214 -1.29 -7.10 5.67
N LEU A 215 -1.37 -8.24 6.34
CA LEU A 215 -2.06 -8.39 7.61
C LEU A 215 -1.41 -7.49 8.68
N TRP A 216 -2.23 -6.71 9.36
CA TRP A 216 -1.79 -5.85 10.46
C TRP A 216 -1.96 -6.53 11.82
N ASP A 217 -0.94 -6.40 12.68
CA ASP A 217 -1.03 -6.74 14.09
C ASP A 217 -0.11 -5.81 14.92
N PRO A 218 -0.66 -5.12 15.93
CA PRO A 218 0.15 -4.27 16.81
C PRO A 218 0.96 -5.06 17.87
N ARG A 219 0.75 -6.39 18.02
CA ARG A 219 1.33 -7.21 19.10
C ARG A 219 2.62 -7.93 18.71
N GLY A 220 2.83 -8.16 17.41
CA GLY A 220 4.09 -8.60 16.81
C GLY A 220 4.30 -10.11 16.70
N ASP A 221 3.58 -10.94 17.46
CA ASP A 221 3.58 -12.41 17.26
C ASP A 221 2.36 -12.83 16.44
N MET A 222 2.61 -13.08 15.14
CA MET A 222 1.60 -13.52 14.18
C MET A 222 1.81 -14.98 13.75
N SER A 223 2.54 -15.80 14.51
CA SER A 223 2.96 -17.13 14.07
C SER A 223 1.78 -18.02 13.64
N GLU A 224 0.68 -18.02 14.41
CA GLU A 224 -0.53 -18.78 14.09
C GLU A 224 -1.24 -18.24 12.84
N HIS A 225 -1.37 -16.93 12.72
CA HIS A 225 -2.00 -16.27 11.57
C HIS A 225 -1.22 -16.47 10.28
N VAL A 226 0.11 -16.37 10.36
CA VAL A 226 1.02 -16.66 9.23
C VAL A 226 0.90 -18.11 8.80
N ALA A 227 0.81 -19.07 9.74
CA ALA A 227 0.61 -20.48 9.41
C ALA A 227 -0.75 -20.73 8.72
N ALA A 228 -1.81 -20.09 9.20
CA ALA A 228 -3.15 -20.17 8.61
C ALA A 228 -3.18 -19.57 7.19
N LEU A 229 -2.64 -18.35 7.02
CA LEU A 229 -2.52 -17.69 5.71
C LEU A 229 -1.68 -18.52 4.74
N THR A 230 -0.55 -19.05 5.18
CA THR A 230 0.30 -19.92 4.35
C THR A 230 -0.47 -21.14 3.87
N THR A 231 -1.20 -21.82 4.77
CA THR A 231 -2.01 -23.00 4.41
C THR A 231 -3.08 -22.63 3.39
N TYR A 232 -3.80 -21.54 3.65
CA TYR A 232 -4.85 -21.04 2.77
C TYR A 232 -4.31 -20.67 1.38
N SER A 233 -3.22 -19.89 1.28
CA SER A 233 -2.60 -19.48 0.01
C SER A 233 -1.99 -20.64 -0.80
N LEU A 234 -1.64 -21.76 -0.15
CA LEU A 234 -1.17 -22.97 -0.82
C LEU A 234 -2.32 -23.84 -1.38
N GLN A 235 -3.56 -23.59 -0.93
CA GLN A 235 -4.74 -24.40 -1.28
C GLN A 235 -5.73 -23.64 -2.18
N ASN A 236 -5.62 -22.32 -2.25
CA ASN A 236 -6.55 -21.45 -2.96
C ASN A 236 -5.79 -20.61 -4.00
N TYR A 237 -6.28 -20.63 -5.24
CA TYR A 237 -5.70 -19.88 -6.35
C TYR A 237 -6.81 -19.34 -7.23
N PHE A 238 -6.65 -18.11 -7.70
CA PHE A 238 -7.52 -17.50 -8.70
C PHE A 238 -6.85 -17.54 -10.05
N ALA A 239 -7.60 -17.95 -11.07
CA ALA A 239 -7.18 -17.79 -12.45
C ALA A 239 -7.52 -16.36 -12.88
N ILE A 240 -6.50 -15.54 -13.16
CA ILE A 240 -6.71 -14.27 -13.83
C ILE A 240 -7.17 -14.60 -15.27
N PRO A 241 -8.39 -14.22 -15.68
CA PRO A 241 -8.83 -14.44 -17.05
C PRO A 241 -7.84 -13.78 -18.02
N ARG A 242 -7.41 -14.49 -19.05
CA ARG A 242 -6.60 -13.87 -20.12
C ARG A 242 -7.53 -12.99 -20.94
N GLU A 243 -7.22 -11.70 -21.02
CA GLU A 243 -7.81 -10.78 -22.01
C GLU A 243 -7.41 -11.16 -23.44
#